data_AF-H2G098-F1
#
_entry.id   AF-H2G098-F1
#
_cell.length_a   1.000
_cell.length_b   1.000
_cell.length_c   1.000
_cell.angle_alpha   90.00
_cell.angle_beta   90.00
_cell.angle_gamma   90.00
#
_symmetry.space_group_name_H-M   'P 1'
#
loop_
_entity.id
_entity.type
_entity.pdbx_description
1 polymer ?
#
loop_
_entity_poly.entity_id
_entity_poly.type
_entity_poly.pdbx_seq_one_letter_code
_entity_poly.pdbx_strand_id
1 'polypeptide(L)'
;MRTTQDRIRHTLGFEIIGLVIFAPLASLAFGHDLFEMGLMALVGSIIATFWNYVYNLLFDHAMLRLRGDVRKTTLIRVLHALLFEGGLLLLFLPMIAWHLGISLWDAFVMDIAMSAFYLCYAFLYNLAYDRLYPIPNPTAQPE
;
A
#
# COMPACT_ATOMS: atom_id res chain seq x y z
N MET A 1 -8.14 17.22 18.94
CA MET A 1 -7.63 16.86 17.60
C MET A 1 -6.12 16.71 17.68
N ARG A 2 -5.52 15.64 17.13
CA ARG A 2 -4.05 15.49 17.07
C ARG A 2 -3.42 16.70 16.37
N THR A 3 -2.37 17.25 16.97
CA THR A 3 -1.67 18.42 16.42
C THR A 3 -0.94 18.07 15.11
N THR A 4 -0.67 19.05 14.25
CA THR A 4 0.10 18.84 13.02
C THR A 4 1.50 18.31 13.29
N GLN A 5 2.11 18.67 14.43
CA GLN A 5 3.41 18.17 14.86
C GLN A 5 3.38 16.67 15.22
N ASP A 6 2.32 16.20 15.87
CA ASP A 6 2.18 14.76 16.19
C ASP A 6 2.00 13.93 14.92
N ARG A 7 1.25 14.44 13.93
CA ARG A 7 1.08 13.75 12.65
C ARG A 7 2.41 13.61 11.90
N ILE A 8 3.22 14.67 11.88
CA ILE A 8 4.54 14.63 11.22
C ILE A 8 5.47 13.65 11.94
N ARG A 9 5.52 13.67 13.27
CA ARG A 9 6.31 12.71 14.07
C ARG A 9 5.87 11.27 13.84
N HIS A 10 4.56 11.03 13.80
CA HIS A 10 3.99 9.71 13.53
C HIS A 10 4.43 9.18 12.17
N THR A 11 4.24 9.98 11.11
CA THR A 11 4.55 9.56 9.73
C THR A 11 6.06 9.37 9.54
N LEU A 12 6.89 10.29 10.03
CA LEU A 12 8.35 10.15 9.93
C LEU A 12 8.87 8.95 10.72
N GLY A 13 8.36 8.74 11.94
CA GLY A 13 8.72 7.57 12.75
C GLY A 13 8.31 6.27 12.09
N PHE A 14 7.12 6.23 11.49
CA PHE A 14 6.62 5.07 10.77
C PHE A 14 7.52 4.70 9.60
N GLU A 15 7.87 5.69 8.78
CA GLU A 15 8.71 5.52 7.60
C GLU A 15 10.12 5.06 7.99
N ILE A 16 10.76 5.76 8.92
CA ILE A 16 12.16 5.52 9.29
C ILE A 16 12.33 4.15 9.97
N ILE A 17 11.48 3.84 10.96
CA ILE A 17 11.57 2.56 11.68
C ILE A 17 11.23 1.41 10.74
N GLY A 18 10.23 1.61 9.87
CA GLY A 18 9.84 0.63 8.85
C GLY A 18 11.01 0.31 7.93
N LEU A 19 11.66 1.34 7.38
CA LEU A 19 12.82 1.19 6.51
C LEU A 19 14.00 0.53 7.21
N VAL A 20 14.32 0.90 8.46
CA VAL A 20 15.45 0.33 9.22
C VAL A 20 15.25 -1.16 9.50
N ILE A 21 14.02 -1.62 9.69
CA ILE A 21 13.71 -3.05 9.90
C ILE A 21 13.62 -3.79 8.57
N PHE A 22 12.94 -3.19 7.58
CA PHE A 22 12.68 -3.82 6.30
C PHE A 22 13.96 -3.96 5.46
N ALA A 23 14.81 -2.94 5.39
CA ALA A 23 16.01 -2.93 4.58
C ALA A 23 16.95 -4.14 4.84
N PRO A 24 17.39 -4.44 6.09
CA PRO A 24 18.24 -5.60 6.34
C PRO A 24 17.50 -6.92 6.10
N LEU A 25 16.20 -6.99 6.42
CA LEU A 25 15.40 -8.20 6.20
C LEU A 25 15.25 -8.50 4.71
N ALA A 26 14.96 -7.49 3.90
CA ALA A 26 14.83 -7.60 2.45
C ALA A 26 16.17 -7.92 1.78
N SER A 27 17.27 -7.33 2.26
CA SER A 27 18.62 -7.65 1.78
C SER A 27 18.99 -9.10 2.09
N LEU A 28 18.68 -9.61 3.29
CA LEU A 28 18.93 -11.01 3.65
C LEU A 28 18.03 -12.00 2.91
N ALA A 29 16.76 -11.65 2.68
CA ALA A 29 15.78 -12.53 2.06
C ALA A 29 15.91 -12.59 0.53
N PHE A 30 16.20 -11.46 -0.11
CA PHE A 30 16.17 -11.33 -1.57
C PHE A 30 17.55 -11.01 -2.18
N GLY A 31 18.55 -10.63 -1.38
CA GLY A 31 19.91 -10.41 -1.87
C GLY A 31 20.11 -9.20 -2.77
N HIS A 32 19.10 -8.34 -2.93
CA HIS A 32 19.18 -7.14 -3.79
C HIS A 32 19.60 -5.89 -3.01
N ASP A 33 20.20 -4.94 -3.73
CA ASP A 33 20.62 -3.66 -3.17
C ASP A 33 19.42 -2.78 -2.80
N LEU A 34 19.54 -2.07 -1.67
CA LEU A 34 18.48 -1.22 -1.12
C LEU A 34 18.13 -0.07 -2.09
N PHE A 35 19.12 0.41 -2.83
CA PHE A 35 18.90 1.47 -3.82
C PHE A 35 18.03 0.99 -4.98
N GLU A 36 18.25 -0.21 -5.49
CA GLU A 36 17.43 -0.80 -6.55
C GLU A 36 16.00 -1.06 -6.08
N MET A 37 15.82 -1.59 -4.87
CA MET A 37 14.48 -1.77 -4.28
C MET A 37 13.74 -0.45 -4.08
N GLY A 38 14.43 0.59 -3.61
CA GLY A 38 13.87 1.93 -3.43
C GLY A 38 13.46 2.58 -4.76
N LEU A 39 14.28 2.41 -5.80
CA LEU A 39 13.95 2.87 -7.14
C LEU A 39 12.76 2.12 -7.72
N MET A 40 12.69 0.80 -7.54
CA MET A 40 11.53 -0.02 -7.92
C MET A 40 10.27 0.40 -7.20
N ALA A 41 10.33 0.68 -5.90
CA ALA A 41 9.19 1.18 -5.12
C ALA A 41 8.71 2.54 -5.64
N LEU A 42 9.64 3.44 -5.96
CA LEU A 42 9.31 4.75 -6.54
C LEU A 42 8.62 4.61 -7.90
N VAL A 43 9.22 3.88 -8.83
CA VAL A 43 8.65 3.66 -10.17
C VAL A 43 7.33 2.90 -10.09
N GLY A 44 7.25 1.91 -9.21
CA GLY A 44 6.04 1.17 -8.90
C GLY A 44 4.91 2.05 -8.39
N SER A 45 5.20 3.01 -7.50
CA SER A 45 4.21 3.97 -7.02
C SER A 45 3.63 4.85 -8.14
N ILE A 46 4.47 5.26 -9.09
CA ILE A 46 4.06 6.06 -10.25
C ILE A 46 3.14 5.24 -11.16
N ILE A 47 3.55 4.00 -11.46
CA ILE A 47 2.76 3.07 -12.27
C ILE A 47 1.44 2.73 -11.59
N ALA A 48 1.46 2.43 -10.29
CA ALA A 48 0.25 2.14 -9.52
C ALA A 48 -0.71 3.34 -9.49
N THR A 49 -0.19 4.56 -9.32
CA THR A 49 -1.00 5.79 -9.35
C THR A 49 -1.60 6.00 -10.74
N PHE A 50 -0.82 5.81 -11.79
CA PHE A 50 -1.28 5.90 -13.17
C PHE A 50 -2.34 4.83 -13.47
N TRP A 51 -2.09 3.58 -13.09
CA TRP A 51 -3.03 2.46 -13.25
C TRP A 51 -4.32 2.70 -12.49
N ASN A 52 -4.26 3.22 -11.26
CA ASN A 52 -5.43 3.59 -10.47
C ASN A 52 -6.30 4.60 -11.21
N TYR A 53 -5.71 5.64 -11.79
CA TYR A 53 -6.46 6.60 -12.59
C TYR A 53 -7.07 5.95 -13.85
N VAL A 54 -6.26 5.25 -14.64
CA VAL A 54 -6.70 4.61 -15.90
C VAL A 54 -7.80 3.59 -15.65
N TYR A 55 -7.63 2.72 -14.66
CA TYR A 55 -8.59 1.68 -14.31
C TYR A 55 -9.92 2.27 -13.84
N ASN A 56 -9.90 3.27 -12.94
CA ASN A 56 -11.13 3.93 -12.50
C ASN A 56 -11.87 4.55 -13.68
N LEU A 57 -11.15 5.21 -14.60
CA LEU A 57 -11.74 5.80 -15.80
C LEU A 57 -12.34 4.75 -16.74
N LEU A 58 -11.64 3.65 -17.00
CA LEU A 58 -12.13 2.55 -17.82
C LEU A 58 -13.36 1.90 -17.21
N PHE A 59 -13.35 1.67 -15.89
CA PHE A 59 -14.46 1.05 -15.20
C PHE A 59 -15.69 1.93 -15.16
N ASP A 60 -15.55 3.23 -14.90
CA ASP A 60 -16.67 4.16 -14.90
C ASP A 60 -17.29 4.27 -16.32
N HIS A 61 -16.47 4.31 -17.38
CA HIS A 61 -16.98 4.25 -18.76
C HIS A 61 -17.67 2.92 -19.09
N ALA A 62 -17.10 1.79 -18.66
CA ALA A 62 -17.72 0.48 -18.84
C ALA A 62 -19.07 0.41 -18.11
N MET A 63 -19.16 0.97 -16.91
CA MET A 63 -20.39 0.96 -16.11
C MET A 63 -21.46 1.86 -16.71
N LEU A 64 -21.09 3.05 -17.21
CA LEU A 64 -21.97 3.93 -17.98
C LEU A 64 -22.48 3.25 -19.26
N ARG A 65 -21.62 2.52 -19.98
CA ARG A 65 -21.99 1.85 -21.24
C ARG A 65 -22.85 0.60 -21.02
N LEU A 66 -22.62 -0.14 -19.94
CA LEU A 66 -23.31 -1.41 -19.65
C LEU A 66 -24.61 -1.22 -18.85
N ARG A 67 -24.66 -0.21 -17.95
CA ARG A 67 -25.81 0.00 -17.04
C ARG A 67 -26.46 1.37 -17.13
N GLY A 68 -25.83 2.36 -17.78
CA GLY A 68 -26.36 3.73 -17.84
C GLY A 68 -26.40 4.48 -16.50
N ASP A 69 -25.83 3.89 -15.44
CA ASP A 69 -25.82 4.45 -14.08
C ASP A 69 -24.46 4.13 -13.42
N VAL A 70 -23.95 5.07 -12.62
CA VAL A 70 -22.67 5.00 -11.91
C VAL A 70 -22.83 4.53 -10.46
N ARG A 71 -24.04 4.12 -10.04
CA ARG A 71 -24.30 3.58 -8.69
C ARG A 71 -23.66 2.20 -8.48
N LYS A 72 -22.56 2.18 -7.72
CA LYS A 72 -21.81 0.96 -7.35
C LYS A 72 -22.51 0.23 -6.18
N THR A 73 -23.24 -0.85 -6.48
CA THR A 73 -23.73 -1.80 -5.46
C THR A 73 -22.57 -2.53 -4.79
N THR A 74 -22.79 -3.15 -3.62
CA THR A 74 -21.73 -3.85 -2.87
C THR A 74 -21.02 -4.91 -3.71
N LEU A 75 -21.77 -5.69 -4.51
CA LEU A 75 -21.20 -6.70 -5.40
C LEU A 75 -20.29 -6.08 -6.48
N ILE A 76 -20.70 -4.94 -7.05
CA ILE A 76 -19.91 -4.21 -8.05
C ILE A 76 -18.62 -3.68 -7.42
N ARG A 77 -18.64 -3.24 -6.16
CA ARG A 77 -17.43 -2.78 -5.45
C ARG A 77 -16.44 -3.92 -5.22
N VAL A 78 -16.92 -5.10 -4.84
CA VAL A 78 -16.06 -6.28 -4.66
C VAL A 78 -15.44 -6.68 -5.99
N LEU A 79 -16.24 -6.80 -7.06
CA LEU A 79 -15.72 -7.10 -8.40
C LEU A 79 -14.72 -6.03 -8.88
N HIS A 80 -15.02 -4.76 -8.67
CA HIS A 80 -14.13 -3.65 -9.00
C HIS A 80 -12.78 -3.78 -8.30
N ALA A 81 -12.78 -4.05 -6.99
CA ALA A 81 -11.55 -4.19 -6.21
C ALA A 81 -10.73 -5.41 -6.65
N LEU A 82 -11.39 -6.56 -6.88
CA LEU A 82 -10.71 -7.78 -7.34
C LEU A 82 -10.10 -7.61 -8.74
N LEU A 83 -10.82 -6.99 -9.68
CA LEU A 83 -10.27 -6.71 -11.01
C LEU A 83 -9.18 -5.64 -10.97
N PHE A 84 -9.29 -4.64 -10.08
CA PHE A 84 -8.27 -3.62 -9.91
C PHE A 84 -6.95 -4.25 -9.46
N GLU A 85 -7.02 -5.01 -8.37
CA GLU A 85 -5.86 -5.67 -7.76
C GLU A 85 -5.25 -6.69 -8.73
N GLY A 86 -6.08 -7.55 -9.33
CA GLY A 86 -5.61 -8.52 -10.31
C GLY A 86 -4.98 -7.87 -11.54
N GLY A 87 -5.57 -6.80 -12.06
CA GLY A 87 -5.01 -6.05 -13.18
C GLY A 87 -3.70 -5.35 -12.82
N LEU A 88 -3.58 -4.80 -11.61
CA LEU A 88 -2.36 -4.18 -11.12
C LEU A 88 -1.25 -5.23 -10.98
N LEU A 89 -1.52 -6.40 -10.39
CA LEU A 89 -0.57 -7.50 -10.28
C LEU A 89 -0.08 -7.98 -11.66
N LEU A 90 -0.98 -8.10 -12.63
CA LEU A 90 -0.61 -8.50 -14.00
C LEU A 90 0.27 -7.47 -14.72
N LEU A 91 0.17 -6.18 -14.38
CA LEU A 91 1.03 -5.14 -14.92
C LEU A 91 2.35 -5.03 -14.15
N PHE A 92 2.29 -5.17 -12.83
CA PHE A 92 3.38 -4.84 -11.92
C PHE A 92 4.37 -6.01 -11.73
N LEU A 93 3.87 -7.24 -11.58
CA LEU A 93 4.73 -8.41 -11.35
C LEU A 93 5.68 -8.70 -12.53
N PRO A 94 5.27 -8.63 -13.81
CA PRO A 94 6.21 -8.85 -14.92
C PRO A 94 7.31 -7.81 -14.98
N MET A 95 7.02 -6.57 -14.58
CA MET A 95 8.02 -5.52 -14.53
C MET A 95 9.07 -5.78 -13.45
N ILE A 96 8.63 -6.15 -12.24
CA ILE A 96 9.53 -6.53 -11.14
C ILE A 96 10.37 -7.75 -11.55
N ALA A 97 9.72 -8.79 -12.06
CA ALA A 97 10.37 -10.03 -12.49
C ALA A 97 11.45 -9.74 -13.56
N TRP A 98 11.12 -8.91 -14.55
CA TRP A 98 12.07 -8.53 -15.59
C TRP A 98 13.24 -7.71 -15.05
N HIS A 99 12.99 -6.76 -14.14
CA HIS A 99 14.04 -5.90 -13.61
C HIS A 99 15.01 -6.66 -12.70
N LEU A 100 14.50 -7.50 -11.80
CA LEU A 100 15.30 -8.28 -10.87
C LEU A 100 15.83 -9.60 -11.48
N GLY A 101 15.39 -9.95 -12.70
CA GLY A 101 15.77 -11.18 -13.37
C GLY A 101 15.24 -12.45 -12.69
N ILE A 102 14.14 -12.35 -11.96
CA ILE A 102 13.52 -13.44 -11.18
C ILE A 102 12.29 -14.00 -11.90
N SER A 103 11.78 -15.14 -11.45
CA SER A 103 10.54 -15.69 -12.01
C SER A 103 9.32 -14.87 -11.57
N LEU A 104 8.21 -14.94 -12.34
CA LEU A 104 6.93 -14.33 -11.94
C LEU A 104 6.44 -14.84 -10.58
N TRP A 105 6.74 -16.09 -10.25
CA TRP A 105 6.38 -16.69 -8.97
C TRP A 105 7.17 -16.06 -7.82
N ASP A 106 8.48 -15.88 -8.00
CA ASP A 106 9.32 -15.26 -6.98
C ASP A 106 8.93 -13.79 -6.77
N ALA A 107 8.62 -13.06 -7.86
CA ALA A 107 8.11 -11.69 -7.76
C ALA A 107 6.77 -11.63 -7.01
N PHE A 108 5.87 -12.58 -7.24
CA PHE A 108 4.60 -12.67 -6.52
C PHE A 108 4.78 -13.00 -5.04
N VAL A 109 5.67 -13.93 -4.71
CA VAL A 109 6.01 -14.26 -3.31
C VAL A 109 6.63 -13.06 -2.61
N MET A 110 7.51 -12.31 -3.29
CA MET A 110 8.11 -11.09 -2.76
C MET A 110 7.06 -10.01 -2.49
N ASP A 111 6.11 -9.80 -3.41
CA ASP A 111 5.00 -8.85 -3.25
C ASP A 111 4.12 -9.20 -2.03
N ILE A 112 3.74 -10.47 -1.88
CA ILE A 112 2.99 -10.95 -0.70
C ILE A 112 3.80 -10.77 0.58
N ALA A 113 5.08 -11.13 0.58
CA ALA A 113 5.93 -11.02 1.76
C ALA A 113 6.07 -9.57 2.21
N MET A 114 6.30 -8.64 1.27
CA MET A 114 6.38 -7.22 1.55
C MET A 114 5.03 -6.68 2.07
N SER A 115 3.93 -7.01 1.40
CA SER A 115 2.58 -6.59 1.80
C SER A 115 2.20 -7.09 3.19
N ALA A 116 2.48 -8.36 3.49
CA ALA A 116 2.23 -8.94 4.80
C ALA A 116 3.10 -8.30 5.90
N PHE A 117 4.39 -8.05 5.61
CA PHE A 117 5.29 -7.36 6.53
C PHE A 117 4.77 -5.96 6.87
N TYR A 118 4.46 -5.12 5.87
CA TYR A 118 3.97 -3.76 6.09
C TYR A 118 2.59 -3.73 6.74
N LEU A 119 1.71 -4.69 6.45
CA LEU A 119 0.41 -4.81 7.12
C LEU A 119 0.58 -5.08 8.61
N CYS A 120 1.39 -6.08 8.97
CA CYS A 120 1.69 -6.41 10.36
C CYS A 120 2.41 -5.25 11.07
N TYR A 121 3.41 -4.66 10.41
CA TYR A 121 4.17 -3.52 10.95
C TYR A 121 3.28 -2.31 11.19
N ALA A 122 2.43 -1.93 10.22
CA ALA A 122 1.50 -0.82 10.37
C ALA A 122 0.52 -1.05 11.53
N PHE A 123 0.00 -2.27 11.67
CA PHE A 123 -0.87 -2.59 12.80
C PHE A 123 -0.15 -2.43 14.15
N LEU A 124 1.05 -3.00 14.29
CA LEU A 124 1.83 -2.94 15.53
C LEU A 124 2.28 -1.51 15.85
N TYR A 125 2.75 -0.76 14.85
CA TYR A 125 3.18 0.62 15.03
C TYR A 125 2.03 1.53 15.43
N ASN A 126 0.87 1.43 14.76
CA ASN A 126 -0.31 2.21 15.14
C ASN A 126 -0.74 1.88 16.57
N LEU A 127 -0.78 0.60 16.94
CA LEU A 127 -1.12 0.18 18.31
C LEU A 127 -0.13 0.73 19.35
N ALA A 128 1.17 0.63 19.08
CA ALA A 128 2.21 1.15 19.96
C ALA A 128 2.13 2.68 20.11
N TYR A 129 1.92 3.39 18.99
CA TYR A 129 1.84 4.84 18.99
C TYR A 129 0.61 5.36 19.70
N ASP A 130 -0.55 4.72 19.53
CA ASP A 130 -1.78 5.08 20.25
C ASP A 130 -1.65 4.83 21.76
N ARG A 131 -0.85 3.84 22.17
CA ARG A 131 -0.54 3.58 23.58
C ARG A 131 0.46 4.58 24.17
N LEU A 132 1.43 5.04 23.38
CA LEU A 132 2.43 6.03 23.79
C LEU A 132 1.90 7.47 23.78
N TYR A 133 0.98 7.78 22.87
CA TYR A 133 0.31 9.08 22.75
C TYR A 133 -1.22 8.91 22.79
N PRO A 134 -1.79 8.71 24.01
CA PRO A 134 -3.23 8.64 24.18
C PRO A 134 -3.87 9.94 23.70
N ILE A 135 -4.92 9.83 22.88
CA ILE A 135 -5.73 10.98 22.49
C ILE A 135 -6.44 11.48 23.76
N PRO A 136 -6.34 12.78 24.12
CA PRO A 136 -7.10 13.31 25.25
C PRO A 136 -8.59 13.02 25.06
N ASN A 137 -9.20 12.32 26.02
CA ASN A 137 -10.63 12.08 26.04
C ASN A 137 -11.38 13.42 26.07
N PRO A 138 -12.38 13.65 25.21
CA PRO A 138 -13.20 14.87 25.25
C PRO A 138 -14.14 14.99 26.45
N THR A 139 -13.88 14.33 27.58
CA THR A 139 -14.80 14.30 28.73
C THR A 139 -14.10 14.70 30.01
N ALA A 140 -14.14 16.00 30.27
CA ALA A 140 -14.33 16.56 31.60
C ALA A 140 -15.00 17.92 31.42
N GLN A 141 -16.29 17.90 31.09
CA GLN A 141 -17.17 19.05 31.32
C GLN A 141 -17.57 18.94 32.81
N PRO A 142 -17.16 19.87 33.68
CA PRO A 142 -17.62 19.86 35.07
C PRO A 142 -19.09 20.30 35.09
N GLU A 143 -19.92 19.51 35.77
CA GLU A 143 -21.30 19.89 36.12
C GLU A 143 -21.33 21.08 37.10
#